data_AF-L1ILM4-F1
#
_entry.id   AF-L1ILM4-F1
#
_cell.length_a   1.000
_cell.length_b   1.000
_cell.length_c   1.000
_cell.angle_alpha   90.00
_cell.angle_beta   90.00
_cell.angle_gamma   90.00
#
_symmetry.space_group_name_H-M   'P 1'
#
loop_
_entity.id
_entity.type
_entity.pdbx_description
1 polymer ?
#
loop_
_entity_poly.entity_id
_entity_poly.type
_entity_poly.pdbx_seq_one_letter_code
_entity_poly.pdbx_strand_id
1 'polypeptide(L)'
;MDGKVKFAVPYRAHRPLTNLELCQGKIVVVQRGGCTIAEKLKHVQSAGAAAMILVGVDNQDKFSEIMQIREKPEEGFLACIPVVYVLGKDEGQISEGMICRMVFLPRTPRTPVTWSLGHIVIPPQSCYPDGSQGNQEELLAEFIEMRKADMEEMNRRLVLLNEPPPPAAVCAKDLTGSRPDGAATIWETLRASMERMRHIVTDFWWVKELSAGLSGGMTFSGTHTIVSGYPLPVTAEE
;
A
#
# COMPACT_ATOMS: atom_id res chain seq x y z
N MET A 1 10.53 10.02 19.98
CA MET A 1 10.77 10.43 18.58
C MET A 1 9.49 10.18 17.82
N ASP A 2 9.03 11.18 17.07
CA ASP A 2 7.79 11.09 16.29
C ASP A 2 8.15 11.25 14.81
N GLY A 3 7.55 10.44 13.95
CA GLY A 3 7.84 10.52 12.51
C GLY A 3 6.75 9.87 11.67
N LYS A 4 6.62 10.34 10.41
CA LYS A 4 5.73 9.72 9.44
C LYS A 4 6.31 8.39 8.98
N VAL A 5 5.46 7.40 8.79
CA VAL A 5 5.82 6.05 8.35
C VAL A 5 5.83 5.98 6.82
N LYS A 6 6.85 5.33 6.25
CA LYS A 6 6.91 5.02 4.81
C LYS A 6 7.39 3.58 4.61
N PHE A 7 6.81 2.86 3.66
CA PHE A 7 7.28 1.52 3.33
C PHE A 7 8.50 1.58 2.43
N ALA A 8 9.48 0.72 2.69
CA ALA A 8 10.66 0.57 1.83
C ALA A 8 10.26 -0.01 0.46
N VAL A 9 10.90 0.47 -0.60
CA VAL A 9 10.84 -0.15 -1.93
C VAL A 9 12.28 -0.45 -2.37
N PRO A 10 12.70 -1.73 -2.50
CA PRO A 10 11.94 -2.96 -2.27
C PRO A 10 11.65 -3.19 -0.78
N TYR A 11 10.53 -3.87 -0.48
CA TYR A 11 10.04 -4.03 0.91
C TYR A 11 11.02 -4.77 1.84
N ARG A 12 11.83 -5.67 1.30
CA ARG A 12 12.86 -6.39 2.07
C ARG A 12 14.18 -5.62 2.19
N ALA A 13 14.37 -4.47 1.55
CA ALA A 13 15.62 -3.70 1.57
C ALA A 13 16.92 -4.54 1.35
N HIS A 14 16.82 -5.62 0.56
CA HIS A 14 17.95 -6.48 0.18
C HIS A 14 18.83 -5.84 -0.92
N ARG A 15 18.33 -4.75 -1.50
CA ARG A 15 19.01 -3.87 -2.46
C ARG A 15 18.78 -2.43 -1.99
N PRO A 16 19.56 -1.46 -2.52
CA PRO A 16 19.31 -0.05 -2.26
C PRO A 16 17.85 0.34 -2.52
N LEU A 17 17.33 1.23 -1.69
CA LEU A 17 15.95 1.70 -1.80
C LEU A 17 15.78 2.57 -3.06
N THR A 18 14.69 2.36 -3.79
CA THR A 18 14.33 3.18 -4.97
C THR A 18 13.57 4.44 -4.58
N ASN A 19 12.88 4.43 -3.43
CA ASN A 19 12.05 5.52 -2.94
C ASN A 19 12.76 6.44 -1.94
N LEU A 20 14.01 6.83 -2.25
CA LEU A 20 14.89 7.59 -1.36
C LEU A 20 14.24 8.89 -0.86
N GLU A 21 13.71 9.71 -1.76
CA GLU A 21 13.08 11.00 -1.46
C GLU A 21 11.86 10.85 -0.53
N LEU A 22 11.15 9.72 -0.65
CA LEU A 22 10.00 9.46 0.19
C LEU A 22 10.39 8.94 1.57
N CYS A 23 11.58 8.38 1.73
CA CYS A 23 12.10 7.82 2.99
C CYS A 23 12.87 8.85 3.83
N GLN A 24 13.35 9.93 3.22
CA GLN A 24 14.15 10.93 3.91
C GLN A 24 13.38 11.57 5.08
N GLY A 25 13.99 11.55 6.28
CA GLY A 25 13.42 12.09 7.51
C GLY A 25 12.23 11.31 8.07
N LYS A 26 11.91 10.14 7.51
CA LYS A 26 10.75 9.32 7.89
C LYS A 26 11.17 8.03 8.59
N ILE A 27 10.19 7.40 9.24
CA ILE A 27 10.34 6.07 9.84
C ILE A 27 10.06 5.05 8.74
N VAL A 28 11.07 4.24 8.39
CA VAL A 28 10.97 3.32 7.26
C VAL A 28 10.64 1.91 7.75
N VAL A 29 9.62 1.31 7.15
CA VAL A 29 9.19 -0.07 7.46
C VAL A 29 9.81 -1.03 6.45
N VAL A 30 10.45 -2.07 6.97
CA VAL A 30 11.15 -3.09 6.21
C VAL A 30 10.76 -4.47 6.70
N GLN A 31 10.55 -5.41 5.79
CA GLN A 31 10.30 -6.81 6.16
C GLN A 31 11.60 -7.57 6.42
N ARG A 32 11.56 -8.47 7.42
CA ARG A 32 12.61 -9.45 7.68
C ARG A 32 12.80 -10.41 6.48
N GLY A 33 14.03 -10.90 6.32
CA GLY A 33 14.40 -11.90 5.30
C GLY A 33 15.13 -11.31 4.08
N GLY A 34 15.74 -12.19 3.29
CA GLY A 34 16.48 -11.85 2.06
C GLY A 34 17.91 -11.33 2.27
N CYS A 35 18.23 -10.72 3.41
CA CYS A 35 19.54 -10.20 3.75
C CYS A 35 19.67 -10.00 5.28
N THR A 36 20.86 -9.62 5.75
CA THR A 36 21.12 -9.34 7.17
C THR A 36 20.49 -8.02 7.61
N ILE A 37 20.23 -7.85 8.92
CA ILE A 37 19.68 -6.58 9.45
C ILE A 37 20.64 -5.43 9.23
N ALA A 38 21.95 -5.66 9.38
CA ALA A 38 22.97 -4.64 9.16
C ALA A 38 22.93 -4.09 7.71
N GLU A 39 22.78 -4.96 6.71
CA GLU A 39 22.63 -4.55 5.31
C GLU A 39 21.35 -3.74 5.08
N LYS A 40 20.22 -4.16 5.67
CA LYS A 40 18.96 -3.38 5.61
C LYS A 40 19.16 -2.00 6.20
N LEU A 41 19.80 -1.95 7.38
CA LEU A 41 20.06 -0.72 8.11
C LEU A 41 20.94 0.23 7.30
N LYS A 42 21.96 -0.31 6.62
CA LYS A 42 22.82 0.44 5.70
C LYS A 42 22.01 1.07 4.57
N HIS A 43 21.14 0.32 3.91
CA HIS A 43 20.30 0.86 2.83
C HIS A 43 19.30 1.91 3.33
N VAL A 44 18.69 1.69 4.50
CA VAL A 44 17.71 2.60 5.09
C VAL A 44 18.37 3.90 5.59
N GLN A 45 19.53 3.79 6.23
CA GLN A 45 20.32 4.95 6.69
C GLN A 45 20.84 5.76 5.50
N SER A 46 21.32 5.11 4.43
CA SER A 46 21.72 5.79 3.20
C SER A 46 20.57 6.50 2.49
N ALA A 47 19.33 6.06 2.70
CA ALA A 47 18.13 6.77 2.22
C ALA A 47 17.75 7.99 3.07
N GLY A 48 18.52 8.31 4.12
CA GLY A 48 18.25 9.43 5.01
C GLY A 48 17.05 9.20 5.93
N ALA A 49 16.68 7.95 6.18
CA ALA A 49 15.62 7.61 7.12
C ALA A 49 15.98 8.05 8.54
N ALA A 50 14.98 8.41 9.31
CA ALA A 50 15.17 8.83 10.69
C ALA A 50 15.15 7.64 11.67
N ALA A 51 14.42 6.57 11.34
CA ALA A 51 14.38 5.31 12.10
C ALA A 51 13.96 4.15 11.20
N MET A 52 14.17 2.92 11.66
CA MET A 52 13.75 1.69 10.97
C MET A 52 12.81 0.84 11.83
N ILE A 53 11.70 0.40 11.25
CA ILE A 53 10.84 -0.64 11.78
C ILE A 53 11.10 -1.92 10.98
N LEU A 54 11.52 -2.98 11.66
CA LEU A 54 11.73 -4.30 11.08
C LEU A 54 10.55 -5.20 11.43
N VAL A 55 9.82 -5.67 10.42
CA VAL A 55 8.65 -6.52 10.58
C VAL A 55 9.02 -7.98 10.43
N GLY A 56 8.61 -8.82 11.38
CA GLY A 56 8.74 -10.28 11.31
C GLY A 56 7.97 -10.88 10.12
N VAL A 57 8.41 -12.04 9.64
CA VAL A 57 7.66 -12.79 8.60
C VAL A 57 6.70 -13.78 9.26
N ASP A 58 6.95 -14.09 10.52
CA ASP A 58 6.21 -15.03 11.33
C ASP A 58 4.97 -14.38 11.96
N ASN A 59 3.83 -15.07 11.85
CA ASN A 59 2.58 -14.70 12.52
C ASN A 59 2.56 -15.18 13.98
N GLN A 60 3.71 -15.19 14.65
CA GLN A 60 3.79 -15.57 16.05
C GLN A 60 3.27 -14.45 16.95
N ASP A 61 2.61 -14.84 18.04
CA ASP A 61 2.14 -13.90 19.07
C ASP A 61 3.24 -13.51 20.09
N LYS A 62 4.45 -14.05 19.93
CA LYS A 62 5.54 -13.90 20.90
C LYS A 62 6.85 -13.64 20.20
N PHE A 63 7.68 -12.81 20.82
CA PHE A 63 9.08 -12.66 20.44
C PHE A 63 9.84 -13.92 20.85
N SER A 64 10.05 -14.83 19.89
CA SER A 64 10.83 -16.05 20.07
C SER A 64 12.34 -15.82 19.91
N GLU A 65 12.71 -14.82 19.12
CA GLU A 65 14.09 -14.49 18.81
C GLU A 65 14.41 -13.05 19.20
N ILE A 66 15.54 -12.86 19.86
CA ILE A 66 16.06 -11.52 20.14
C ILE A 66 17.10 -11.18 19.09
N MET A 67 16.75 -10.25 18.21
CA MET A 67 17.58 -9.87 17.09
C MET A 67 18.77 -9.03 17.57
N GLN A 68 19.98 -9.50 17.28
CA GLN A 68 21.20 -8.74 17.52
C GLN A 68 21.71 -8.13 16.21
N ILE A 69 21.92 -6.82 16.21
CA ILE A 69 22.66 -6.14 15.16
C ILE A 69 24.13 -6.26 15.53
N ARG A 70 24.83 -7.22 14.92
CA ARG A 70 26.29 -7.30 15.04
C ARG A 70 26.89 -6.50 13.90
N GLU A 71 27.59 -5.42 14.24
CA GLU A 71 28.42 -4.71 13.29
C GLU A 71 29.53 -5.65 12.82
N LYS A 72 29.66 -5.84 11.51
CA LYS A 72 30.84 -6.50 10.96
C LYS A 72 31.97 -5.46 10.93
N PRO A 73 33.09 -5.67 11.65
CA PRO A 73 34.16 -4.68 11.73
C PRO A 73 34.80 -4.38 10.37
N GLU A 74 34.70 -5.30 9.41
CA GLU A 74 35.33 -5.19 8.09
C GLU A 74 34.68 -4.16 7.16
N GLU A 75 33.43 -3.74 7.42
CA GLU A 75 32.71 -2.80 6.55
C GLU A 75 32.62 -1.36 7.10
N GLY A 76 33.12 -1.11 8.32
CA GLY A 76 33.11 0.23 8.93
C GLY A 76 31.73 0.89 9.03
N PHE A 77 30.66 0.11 8.99
CA PHE A 77 29.28 0.61 9.00
C PHE A 77 28.81 0.81 10.43
N LEU A 78 28.65 2.08 10.82
CA LEU A 78 28.07 2.46 12.11
C LEU A 78 26.56 2.70 11.97
N ALA A 79 25.80 1.95 12.76
CA ALA A 79 24.36 2.08 12.87
C ALA A 79 23.97 3.32 13.68
N CYS A 80 23.54 4.39 13.02
CA CYS A 80 23.20 5.66 13.71
C CYS A 80 21.70 5.80 13.99
N ILE A 81 20.85 5.10 13.24
CA ILE A 81 19.39 5.24 13.33
C ILE A 81 18.79 4.16 14.24
N PRO A 82 17.75 4.51 15.04
CA PRO A 82 17.07 3.55 15.90
C PRO A 82 16.36 2.47 15.10
N VAL A 83 16.45 1.23 15.59
CA VAL A 83 15.79 0.07 15.00
C VAL A 83 14.84 -0.56 16.00
N VAL A 84 13.63 -0.86 15.53
CA VAL A 84 12.60 -1.49 16.35
C VAL A 84 12.00 -2.69 15.60
N TYR A 85 11.82 -3.81 16.30
CA TYR A 85 11.30 -5.06 15.74
C TYR A 85 9.82 -5.31 16.08
N VAL A 86 8.95 -5.39 15.08
CA VAL A 86 7.51 -5.64 15.24
C VAL A 86 7.16 -7.05 14.75
N LEU A 87 6.19 -7.71 15.39
CA LEU A 87 5.70 -9.03 14.98
C LEU A 87 4.94 -8.94 13.65
N GLY A 88 5.01 -9.97 12.82
CA GLY A 88 4.32 -9.99 11.51
C GLY A 88 2.80 -9.82 11.63
N LYS A 89 2.22 -10.34 12.70
CA LYS A 89 0.79 -10.15 13.06
C LYS A 89 0.39 -8.67 13.17
N ASP A 90 1.28 -7.82 13.68
CA ASP A 90 0.99 -6.40 13.94
C ASP A 90 1.30 -5.51 12.73
N GLU A 91 1.86 -6.08 11.65
CA GLU A 91 2.15 -5.36 10.39
C GLU A 91 0.90 -4.66 9.85
N GLY A 92 -0.25 -5.32 9.89
CA GLY A 92 -1.52 -4.78 9.38
C GLY A 92 -2.03 -3.54 10.12
N GLN A 93 -1.49 -3.26 11.32
CA GLN A 93 -1.79 -2.02 12.05
C GLN A 93 -0.98 -0.83 11.54
N ILE A 94 0.08 -1.07 10.76
CA ILE A 94 0.98 -0.06 10.23
C ILE A 94 0.51 0.31 8.82
N SER A 95 -0.05 1.50 8.65
CA SER A 95 -0.37 2.08 7.34
C SER A 95 0.64 3.16 6.94
N GLU A 96 0.77 3.32 5.63
CA GLU A 96 1.66 4.32 5.07
C GLU A 96 1.18 5.75 5.39
N GLY A 97 2.08 6.63 5.78
CA GLY A 97 1.74 8.00 6.17
C GLY A 97 1.30 8.17 7.63
N MET A 98 1.16 7.08 8.39
CA MET A 98 0.93 7.13 9.84
C MET A 98 1.98 7.95 10.57
N ILE A 99 1.57 8.66 11.62
CA ILE A 99 2.52 9.22 12.59
C ILE A 99 2.78 8.13 13.63
N CYS A 100 4.02 7.68 13.69
CA CYS A 100 4.48 6.69 14.65
C CYS A 100 5.36 7.37 15.69
N ARG A 101 5.13 7.05 16.98
CA ARG A 101 5.94 7.53 18.09
C ARG A 101 6.77 6.39 18.65
N MET A 102 8.08 6.53 18.56
CA MET A 102 9.06 5.63 19.17
C MET A 102 9.55 6.22 20.48
N VAL A 103 9.41 5.47 21.57
CA VAL A 103 9.89 5.86 22.89
C VAL A 103 10.88 4.82 23.37
N PHE A 104 12.11 5.26 23.67
CA PHE A 104 13.13 4.44 24.30
C PHE A 104 13.17 4.81 25.79
N LEU A 105 13.06 3.80 26.64
CA LEU A 105 13.11 3.94 28.08
C LEU A 105 14.57 4.11 28.52
N PRO A 106 14.82 4.86 29.61
CA PRO A 106 16.13 4.89 30.23
C PRO A 106 16.53 3.49 30.69
N ARG A 107 17.86 3.27 30.78
CA ARG A 107 18.45 1.97 31.11
C ARG A 107 17.83 1.41 32.39
N THR A 108 17.25 0.21 32.29
CA THR A 108 16.66 -0.47 33.45
C THR A 108 17.68 -1.41 34.11
N PRO A 109 17.59 -1.68 35.43
CA PRO A 109 18.58 -2.50 36.15
C PRO A 109 18.73 -3.97 35.71
N ARG A 110 18.02 -4.41 34.66
CA ARG A 110 18.06 -5.78 34.13
C ARG A 110 18.24 -5.87 32.62
N THR A 111 18.35 -4.73 31.93
CA THR A 111 18.65 -4.72 30.50
C THR A 111 20.16 -4.84 30.28
N PRO A 112 20.63 -5.74 29.38
CA PRO A 112 22.03 -5.80 28.99
C PRO A 112 22.57 -4.43 28.57
N VAL A 113 23.87 -4.20 28.76
CA VAL A 113 24.53 -2.90 28.53
C VAL A 113 24.29 -2.37 27.11
N THR A 114 24.15 -3.27 26.14
CA THR A 114 24.00 -2.96 24.71
C THR A 114 22.53 -2.85 24.27
N TRP A 115 21.58 -2.77 25.21
CA TRP A 115 20.16 -2.90 24.92
C TRP A 115 19.39 -1.70 25.48
N SER A 116 18.46 -1.20 24.69
CA SER A 116 17.48 -0.18 25.05
C SER A 116 16.08 -0.78 24.91
N LEU A 117 15.32 -0.78 26.01
CA LEU A 117 13.91 -1.16 25.96
C LEU A 117 13.11 0.02 25.42
N GLY A 118 12.16 -0.22 24.53
CA GLY A 118 11.28 0.82 24.04
C GLY A 118 9.87 0.32 23.79
N HIS A 119 9.02 1.23 23.36
CA HIS A 119 7.72 0.89 22.81
C HIS A 119 7.42 1.78 21.62
N ILE A 120 6.66 1.22 20.69
CA ILE A 120 6.07 1.99 19.61
C ILE A 120 4.62 2.27 19.99
N VAL A 121 4.25 3.55 19.90
CA VAL A 121 2.85 3.98 19.95
C VAL A 121 2.43 4.30 18.53
N ILE A 122 1.46 3.54 18.04
CA ILE A 122 0.78 3.79 16.79
C ILE A 122 -0.60 4.31 17.16
N PRO A 123 -0.86 5.62 17.04
CA PRO A 123 -2.19 6.16 17.29
C PRO A 123 -3.16 5.56 16.27
N PRO A 124 -4.41 5.27 16.68
CA PRO A 124 -5.43 4.85 15.73
C PRO A 124 -5.54 5.92 14.65
N GLN A 125 -5.48 5.49 13.38
CA GLN A 125 -5.77 6.36 12.26
C GLN A 125 -7.26 6.68 12.28
N SER A 126 -7.65 7.73 12.99
CA SER A 126 -8.91 8.37 12.68
C SER A 126 -8.72 9.03 11.32
N CYS A 127 -9.45 8.58 10.31
CA CYS A 127 -9.49 9.23 8.99
C CYS A 127 -9.95 10.70 9.08
N TYR A 128 -10.40 11.14 10.26
CA TYR A 128 -10.92 12.46 10.57
C TYR A 128 -10.47 12.87 11.98
N PRO A 129 -9.52 13.81 12.11
CA PRO A 129 -9.00 14.26 13.41
C PRO A 129 -10.06 14.92 14.30
N ASP A 130 -11.18 15.35 13.72
CA ASP A 130 -12.19 16.18 14.37
C ASP A 130 -13.35 15.35 14.98
N GLY A 131 -13.33 14.03 14.84
CA GLY A 131 -14.35 13.15 15.41
C GLY A 131 -15.76 13.30 14.83
N SER A 132 -15.96 14.13 13.80
CA SER A 132 -17.26 14.29 13.14
C SER A 132 -17.52 13.10 12.21
N GLN A 133 -18.01 11.99 12.76
CA GLN A 133 -18.58 10.90 11.96
C GLN A 133 -19.63 11.41 10.97
N GLY A 134 -20.32 12.50 11.29
CA GLY A 134 -21.32 13.14 10.40
C GLY A 134 -20.79 13.59 9.04
N ASN A 135 -19.54 14.09 8.96
CA ASN A 135 -19.00 14.54 7.67
C ASN A 135 -18.63 13.38 6.74
N GLN A 136 -18.52 12.15 7.25
CA GLN A 136 -18.11 11.00 6.44
C GLN A 136 -19.25 10.49 5.56
N GLU A 137 -20.45 10.41 6.13
CA GLU A 137 -21.65 9.97 5.42
C GLU A 137 -22.01 10.97 4.32
N GLU A 138 -21.83 12.27 4.58
CA GLU A 138 -22.04 13.35 3.61
C GLU A 138 -21.05 13.27 2.45
N LEU A 139 -19.74 13.17 2.73
CA LEU A 139 -18.72 13.03 1.69
C LEU A 139 -18.88 11.72 0.89
N LEU A 140 -19.29 10.63 1.55
CA LEU A 140 -19.56 9.36 0.87
C LEU A 140 -20.80 9.47 -0.02
N ALA A 141 -21.86 10.14 0.45
CA ALA A 141 -23.07 10.40 -0.33
C ALA A 141 -22.75 11.25 -1.56
N GLU A 142 -21.97 12.33 -1.40
CA GLU A 142 -21.53 13.18 -2.51
C GLU A 142 -20.73 12.38 -3.55
N PHE A 143 -19.80 11.53 -3.11
CA PHE A 143 -19.01 10.69 -4.01
C PHE A 143 -19.89 9.67 -4.77
N ILE A 144 -20.90 9.11 -4.10
CA ILE A 144 -21.86 8.18 -4.71
C ILE A 144 -22.72 8.90 -5.74
N GLU A 145 -23.19 10.12 -5.45
CA GLU A 145 -23.98 10.93 -6.39
C GLU A 145 -23.16 11.30 -7.63
N MET A 146 -21.91 11.73 -7.45
CA MET A 146 -21.01 12.06 -8.55
C MET A 146 -20.79 10.84 -9.47
N ARG A 147 -20.55 9.66 -8.90
CA ARG A 147 -20.42 8.41 -9.66
C ARG A 147 -21.69 8.03 -10.41
N LYS A 148 -22.88 8.26 -9.81
CA LYS A 148 -24.16 8.03 -10.48
C LYS A 148 -24.34 8.97 -11.66
N ALA A 149 -24.02 10.26 -11.50
CA ALA A 149 -24.11 11.26 -12.56
C ALA A 149 -23.19 10.92 -13.75
N ASP A 150 -21.94 10.55 -13.49
CA ASP A 150 -21.00 10.09 -14.53
C ASP A 150 -21.54 8.86 -15.28
N MET A 151 -22.10 7.90 -14.54
CA MET A 151 -22.66 6.68 -15.12
C MET A 151 -23.89 6.97 -15.98
N GLU A 152 -24.73 7.91 -15.57
CA GLU A 152 -25.86 8.40 -16.38
C GLU A 152 -25.41 9.13 -17.63
N GLU A 153 -24.37 9.98 -17.55
CA GLU A 153 -23.82 10.65 -18.73
C GLU A 153 -23.26 9.63 -19.73
N MET A 154 -22.52 8.63 -19.24
CA MET A 154 -21.99 7.56 -20.08
C MET A 154 -23.12 6.77 -20.74
N ASN A 155 -24.19 6.46 -20.00
CA ASN A 155 -25.35 5.75 -20.54
C ASN A 155 -26.08 6.58 -21.59
N ARG A 156 -26.24 7.90 -21.39
CA ARG A 156 -26.81 8.80 -22.41
C ARG A 156 -25.99 8.81 -23.68
N ARG A 157 -24.65 8.87 -23.58
CA ARG A 157 -23.76 8.77 -24.76
C ARG A 157 -23.93 7.46 -25.50
N LEU A 158 -24.09 6.35 -24.80
CA LEU A 158 -24.32 5.04 -25.42
C LEU A 158 -25.65 4.97 -26.16
N VAL A 159 -26.72 5.58 -25.63
CA VAL A 159 -28.01 5.65 -26.32
C VAL A 159 -27.87 6.43 -27.63
N LEU A 160 -27.21 7.59 -27.63
CA LEU A 160 -26.99 8.40 -28.83
C LEU A 160 -26.17 7.68 -29.90
N LEU A 161 -25.20 6.87 -29.50
CA LEU A 161 -24.39 6.08 -30.44
C LEU A 161 -25.16 4.90 -31.05
N ASN A 162 -26.20 4.42 -30.36
CA ASN A 162 -27.05 3.32 -30.81
C ASN A 162 -28.33 3.79 -31.51
N GLU A 163 -28.56 5.11 -31.64
CA GLU A 163 -29.66 5.60 -32.46
C GLU A 163 -29.41 5.20 -33.93
N PRO A 164 -30.39 4.55 -34.59
CA PRO A 164 -30.25 4.25 -36.00
C PRO A 164 -30.08 5.57 -36.76
N PRO A 165 -29.16 5.64 -37.74
CA PRO A 165 -28.99 6.85 -38.53
C PRO A 165 -30.35 7.27 -39.10
N PRO A 166 -30.67 8.58 -39.11
CA PRO A 166 -31.92 9.05 -39.68
C PRO A 166 -32.05 8.46 -41.09
N PRO A 167 -33.24 7.99 -41.49
CA PRO A 167 -33.41 7.36 -42.79
C PRO A 167 -32.90 8.35 -43.82
N ALA A 168 -31.77 8.01 -44.46
CA ALA A 168 -31.25 8.78 -45.56
C ALA A 168 -32.43 8.97 -46.50
N ALA A 169 -32.72 10.22 -46.87
CA ALA A 169 -33.63 10.48 -47.95
C ALA A 169 -33.01 9.82 -49.20
N VAL A 170 -33.35 8.56 -49.40
CA VAL A 170 -32.97 7.78 -50.57
C VAL A 170 -33.67 8.47 -51.71
N CYS A 171 -32.95 9.39 -52.35
CA CYS A 171 -33.34 9.97 -53.61
C CYS A 171 -33.41 8.80 -54.58
N ALA A 172 -34.63 8.29 -54.79
CA ALA A 172 -34.93 7.16 -55.65
C ALA A 172 -34.77 7.58 -57.12
N LYS A 173 -33.53 7.81 -57.53
CA LYS A 173 -33.11 7.88 -58.92
C LYS A 173 -31.74 7.23 -58.98
N ASP A 174 -31.60 6.36 -59.96
CA ASP A 174 -30.40 5.64 -60.33
C ASP A 174 -30.11 4.41 -59.46
N LEU A 175 -30.58 3.26 -59.94
CA LEU A 175 -29.82 2.00 -59.99
C LEU A 175 -30.61 0.93 -60.77
N THR A 176 -30.81 1.18 -62.06
CA THR A 176 -30.89 0.09 -63.04
C THR A 176 -29.48 -0.18 -63.54
N GLY A 177 -28.78 -1.14 -62.93
CA GLY A 177 -27.41 -1.44 -63.34
C GLY A 177 -26.70 -2.53 -62.54
N SER A 178 -26.98 -3.79 -62.89
CA SER A 178 -26.08 -4.96 -62.87
C SER A 178 -25.38 -5.43 -61.57
N ARG A 179 -25.66 -6.73 -61.29
CA ARG A 179 -24.81 -7.81 -60.72
C ARG A 179 -24.68 -7.95 -59.19
N PRO A 180 -25.14 -9.07 -58.59
CA PRO A 180 -25.04 -9.33 -57.15
C PRO A 180 -24.09 -10.51 -56.85
N ASP A 181 -22.84 -10.30 -56.42
CA ASP A 181 -22.01 -11.44 -55.95
C ASP A 181 -21.00 -11.10 -54.82
N GLY A 182 -20.95 -9.86 -54.29
CA GLY A 182 -19.92 -9.46 -53.31
C GLY A 182 -20.41 -9.17 -51.87
N ALA A 183 -21.71 -9.04 -51.64
CA ALA A 183 -22.23 -8.51 -50.37
C ALA A 183 -22.33 -9.56 -49.24
N ALA A 184 -22.46 -10.85 -49.59
CA ALA A 184 -22.55 -11.93 -48.61
C ALA A 184 -21.23 -12.12 -47.83
N THR A 185 -20.10 -11.97 -48.52
CA THR A 185 -18.76 -12.20 -47.96
C THR A 185 -18.36 -11.14 -46.94
N ILE A 186 -18.77 -9.88 -47.14
CA ILE A 186 -18.46 -8.78 -46.23
C ILE A 186 -19.25 -8.92 -44.92
N TRP A 187 -20.53 -9.28 -44.99
CA TRP A 187 -21.37 -9.47 -43.81
C TRP A 187 -20.94 -10.66 -42.94
N GLU A 188 -20.49 -11.75 -43.55
CA GLU A 188 -19.94 -12.90 -42.81
C GLU A 188 -18.61 -12.58 -42.14
N THR A 189 -17.76 -11.79 -42.80
CA THR A 189 -16.48 -11.33 -42.22
C THR A 189 -16.71 -10.37 -41.06
N LEU A 190 -17.71 -9.48 -41.15
CA LEU A 190 -18.08 -8.57 -40.07
C LEU A 190 -18.67 -9.32 -38.87
N ARG A 191 -19.55 -10.31 -39.12
CA ARG A 191 -20.14 -11.17 -38.08
C ARG A 191 -19.05 -11.96 -37.33
N ALA A 192 -18.08 -12.51 -38.04
CA ALA A 192 -16.93 -13.22 -37.43
C ALA A 192 -16.00 -12.29 -36.63
N SER A 193 -15.92 -11.00 -36.96
CA SER A 193 -15.20 -10.01 -36.14
C SER A 193 -16.00 -9.60 -34.89
N MET A 194 -17.32 -9.47 -34.98
CA MET A 194 -18.17 -9.14 -33.83
C MET A 194 -18.24 -10.28 -32.81
N GLU A 195 -18.29 -11.55 -33.26
CA GLU A 195 -18.26 -12.70 -32.34
C GLU A 195 -16.91 -12.83 -31.59
N ARG A 196 -15.80 -12.41 -32.21
CA ARG A 196 -14.47 -12.36 -31.56
C ARG A 196 -14.36 -11.26 -30.52
N MET A 197 -15.04 -10.12 -30.70
CA MET A 197 -15.08 -9.05 -29.70
C MET A 197 -15.95 -9.40 -28.48
N ARG A 198 -16.94 -10.29 -28.65
CA ARG A 198 -17.83 -10.72 -27.56
C ARG A 198 -17.09 -11.48 -26.44
N HIS A 199 -15.97 -12.14 -26.75
CA HIS A 199 -15.12 -12.82 -25.76
C HIS A 199 -14.14 -11.90 -25.02
N ILE A 200 -13.90 -10.68 -25.50
CA ILE A 200 -12.95 -9.74 -24.87
C ILE A 200 -13.62 -8.91 -23.77
N VAL A 201 -14.96 -8.80 -23.78
CA VAL A 201 -15.71 -7.98 -22.82
C VAL A 201 -16.22 -8.77 -21.61
N THR A 202 -16.07 -10.10 -21.59
CA THR A 202 -16.51 -10.95 -20.47
C THR A 202 -15.52 -11.08 -19.30
N ASP A 203 -14.30 -10.54 -19.40
CA ASP A 203 -13.27 -10.69 -18.35
C ASP A 203 -13.11 -9.48 -17.42
N PHE A 204 -14.03 -8.52 -17.47
CA PHE A 204 -14.04 -7.35 -16.58
C PHE A 204 -15.18 -7.38 -15.54
N TRP A 205 -15.37 -8.52 -14.91
CA TRP A 205 -16.22 -8.65 -13.74
C TRP A 205 -15.52 -9.53 -12.72
N TRP A 206 -14.89 -8.94 -11.69
CA TRP A 206 -14.69 -9.54 -10.36
C TRP A 206 -14.14 -8.48 -9.38
N VAL A 207 -14.95 -7.48 -9.03
CA VAL A 207 -14.77 -6.71 -7.77
C VAL A 207 -16.15 -6.28 -7.25
N LYS A 208 -16.71 -7.08 -6.33
CA LYS A 208 -17.41 -6.65 -5.10
C LYS A 208 -18.35 -7.74 -4.62
N GLU A 209 -17.93 -8.47 -3.59
CA GLU A 209 -18.84 -8.89 -2.51
C GLU A 209 -18.02 -9.30 -1.29
N LEU A 210 -17.79 -8.35 -0.37
CA LEU A 210 -17.46 -8.59 1.03
C LEU A 210 -17.80 -7.32 1.81
N SER A 211 -19.10 -7.09 1.99
CA SER A 211 -19.62 -6.15 2.98
C SER A 211 -20.75 -6.83 3.72
N ALA A 212 -20.40 -7.66 4.71
CA ALA A 212 -21.33 -8.09 5.74
C ALA A 212 -20.54 -8.46 6.99
N GLY A 213 -20.79 -7.71 8.07
CA GLY A 213 -20.40 -8.05 9.42
C GLY A 213 -19.15 -7.34 9.91
N LEU A 214 -19.32 -6.18 10.55
CA LEU A 214 -19.32 -6.13 12.01
C LEU A 214 -19.46 -4.67 12.47
N SER A 215 -20.61 -4.39 13.05
CA SER A 215 -20.76 -3.40 14.10
C SER A 215 -19.76 -3.69 15.22
N GLY A 216 -18.99 -2.68 15.61
CA GLY A 216 -18.05 -2.79 16.71
C GLY A 216 -17.07 -1.64 16.71
N GLY A 217 -17.46 -0.51 17.32
CA GLY A 217 -16.51 0.51 17.72
C GLY A 217 -15.51 -0.10 18.71
N MET A 218 -14.31 -0.41 18.21
CA MET A 218 -13.20 -0.89 19.03
C MET A 218 -12.00 0.02 18.76
N THR A 219 -11.83 0.99 19.65
CA THR A 219 -10.59 1.76 19.76
C THR A 219 -9.51 0.84 20.32
N PHE A 220 -8.79 0.15 19.43
CA PHE A 220 -7.59 -0.59 19.82
C PHE A 220 -6.42 0.38 19.99
N SER A 221 -6.16 0.75 21.24
CA SER A 221 -4.88 1.31 21.67
C SER A 221 -3.89 0.16 21.89
N GLY A 222 -3.23 -0.28 20.83
CA GLY A 222 -2.14 -1.26 20.92
C GLY A 222 -0.87 -0.58 21.43
N THR A 223 -0.49 -0.81 22.68
CA THR A 223 0.85 -0.46 23.16
C THR A 223 1.76 -1.65 22.88
N HIS A 224 2.75 -1.52 22.00
CA HIS A 224 3.64 -2.64 21.66
C HIS A 224 5.02 -2.42 22.28
N THR A 225 5.37 -3.29 23.23
CA THR A 225 6.67 -3.29 23.90
C THR A 225 7.68 -4.01 23.04
N ILE A 226 8.77 -3.34 22.68
CA ILE A 226 9.80 -3.91 21.79
C ILE A 226 11.18 -3.61 22.34
N VAL A 227 12.03 -4.63 22.28
CA VAL A 227 13.44 -4.59 22.67
C VAL A 227 14.28 -4.12 21.48
N SER A 228 15.04 -3.04 21.65
CA SER A 228 15.98 -2.52 20.67
C SER A 228 17.41 -2.75 21.16
N GLY A 229 18.26 -3.40 20.36
CA GLY A 229 19.68 -3.50 20.62
C GLY A 229 20.40 -2.31 19.99
N TYR A 230 20.92 -1.40 20.81
CA TYR A 230 21.85 -0.37 20.37
C TYR A 230 23.25 -0.82 20.80
N PRO A 231 24.21 -1.06 19.88
CA PRO A 231 25.60 -0.96 20.30
C PRO A 231 25.83 0.50 20.71
N LEU A 232 25.82 0.77 22.01
CA LEU A 232 26.45 1.98 22.51
C LEU A 232 27.91 1.90 22.06
N PRO A 233 28.50 2.99 21.53
CA PRO A 233 29.93 3.02 21.35
C PRO A 233 30.55 2.68 22.69
N VAL A 234 31.29 1.57 22.75
CA VAL A 234 32.09 1.24 23.91
C VAL A 234 33.11 2.35 24.00
N THR A 235 32.85 3.35 24.84
CA THR A 235 33.91 4.22 25.32
C THR A 235 34.86 3.27 26.02
N ALA A 236 36.03 3.07 25.41
CA ALA A 236 37.11 2.28 25.97
C ALA A 236 37.64 3.02 27.20
N GLU A 237 36.94 2.88 28.32
CA GLU A 237 37.35 3.32 29.65
C GLU A 237 36.46 2.59 30.66
N GLU A 238 36.92 1.38 31.03
CA GLU A 238 36.98 0.75 32.37
C GLU A 238 37.11 -0.78 32.26
#